data_AF-X1HD04-F1
#
_entry.id   AF-X1HD04-F1
#
_cell.length_a   1.000
_cell.length_b   1.000
_cell.length_c   1.000
_cell.angle_alpha   90.00
_cell.angle_beta   90.00
_cell.angle_gamma   90.00
#
_symmetry.space_group_name_H-M   'P 1'
#
loop_
_entity.id
_entity.type
_entity.pdbx_description
1 polymer ?
#
loop_
_entity_poly.entity_id
_entity_poly.type
_entity_poly.pdbx_seq_one_letter_code
_entity_poly.pdbx_strand_id
1 'polypeptide(L)'
;AQSYKVPLYFAVRIRSFWGLFSSKYLEEQGLKIQTKDYKNNLFDKYTDNFAVIFPYGIETKSIYSKLKEGIGGGKNQYGNLIYWEIKYKDKSVVINKEKRNKLIWNFVMWPIEDHLLLDSSNITHRCNYTIIENKLKKNLFVNSYLFFLSIIRHTARKKNCRFNASSFLKQLKEDKNYLHRIPKKSIILSVLNDIKSIIPLIIFKTPPALLMQGFRKII
;
A
#
# COMPACT_ATOMS: atom_id res chain seq x y z
N ALA A 1 -28.06 -4.08 12.61
CA ALA A 1 -27.82 -2.65 12.89
C ALA A 1 -28.89 -2.09 13.84
N GLN A 2 -30.17 -2.19 13.47
CA GLN A 2 -31.30 -1.70 14.27
C GLN A 2 -31.36 -2.30 15.68
N SER A 3 -31.17 -3.62 15.83
CA SER A 3 -31.12 -4.31 17.13
C SER A 3 -30.00 -3.82 18.06
N TYR A 4 -28.91 -3.30 17.48
CA TYR A 4 -27.75 -2.79 18.22
C TYR A 4 -27.74 -1.26 18.32
N LYS A 5 -28.75 -0.56 17.78
CA LYS A 5 -28.83 0.91 17.70
C LYS A 5 -27.57 1.57 17.13
N VAL A 6 -26.93 0.93 16.14
CA VAL A 6 -25.73 1.45 15.47
C VAL A 6 -26.03 1.87 14.03
N PRO A 7 -25.34 2.89 13.48
CA PRO A 7 -25.45 3.24 12.07
C PRO A 7 -25.01 2.08 11.17
N LEU A 8 -25.73 1.89 10.06
CA LEU A 8 -25.38 0.91 9.04
C LEU A 8 -24.58 1.60 7.92
N TYR A 9 -23.42 1.02 7.61
CA TYR A 9 -22.58 1.47 6.51
C TYR A 9 -22.30 0.32 5.54
N PHE A 10 -22.12 0.66 4.27
CA PHE A 10 -21.79 -0.25 3.20
C PHE A 10 -20.43 0.12 2.62
N ALA A 11 -19.52 -0.85 2.60
CA ALA A 11 -18.25 -0.75 1.89
C ALA A 11 -18.49 -1.13 0.42
N VAL A 12 -18.33 -0.16 -0.47
CA VAL A 12 -18.55 -0.33 -1.91
C VAL A 12 -17.22 -0.15 -2.62
N ARG A 13 -16.92 -1.03 -3.58
CA ARG A 13 -15.73 -0.91 -4.43
C ARG A 13 -16.14 -0.61 -5.87
N ILE A 14 -15.80 0.58 -6.36
CA ILE A 14 -15.87 0.93 -7.79
C ILE A 14 -14.45 0.94 -8.35
N ARG A 15 -14.17 0.02 -9.27
CA ARG A 15 -12.81 -0.24 -9.79
C ARG A 15 -11.83 -0.52 -8.63
N SER A 16 -10.79 0.30 -8.46
CA SER A 16 -9.78 0.16 -7.40
C SER A 16 -10.05 1.05 -6.18
N PHE A 17 -11.16 1.79 -6.14
CA PHE A 17 -11.47 2.74 -5.07
C PHE A 17 -12.47 2.14 -4.09
N TRP A 18 -12.14 2.19 -2.80
CA TRP A 18 -13.06 1.84 -1.73
C TRP A 18 -13.83 3.08 -1.27
N GLY A 19 -15.16 2.94 -1.18
CA GLY A 19 -16.06 3.91 -0.60
C GLY A 19 -16.79 3.33 0.60
N LEU A 20 -17.05 4.14 1.61
CA LEU A 20 -17.92 3.82 2.74
C LEU A 20 -19.13 4.77 2.69
N PHE A 21 -20.32 4.20 2.51
CA PHE A 21 -21.56 4.96 2.38
C PHE A 21 -22.54 4.55 3.48
N SER A 22 -23.30 5.50 4.04
CA SER A 22 -24.36 5.17 5.00
C SER A 22 -25.56 4.54 4.27
N SER A 23 -26.34 3.72 4.98
CA SER A 23 -27.60 3.19 4.45
C SER A 23 -28.53 4.32 4.00
N LYS A 24 -28.62 5.40 4.78
CA LYS A 24 -29.40 6.60 4.45
C LYS A 24 -28.99 7.20 3.10
N TYR A 25 -27.68 7.36 2.86
CA TYR A 25 -27.20 7.88 1.58
C TYR A 25 -27.57 6.96 0.41
N LEU A 26 -27.46 5.64 0.60
CA LEU A 26 -27.82 4.68 -0.44
C LEU A 26 -29.32 4.71 -0.76
N GLU A 27 -30.17 4.82 0.26
CA GLU A 27 -31.63 4.98 0.08
C GLU A 27 -31.94 6.24 -0.73
N GLU A 28 -31.31 7.37 -0.39
CA GLU A 28 -31.45 8.64 -1.14
C GLU A 28 -31.00 8.54 -2.61
N GLN A 29 -30.07 7.64 -2.93
CA GLN A 29 -29.59 7.40 -4.29
C GLN A 29 -30.31 6.23 -5.01
N GLY A 30 -31.41 5.70 -4.45
CA GLY A 30 -32.13 4.57 -5.03
C GLY A 30 -31.30 3.29 -5.09
N LEU A 31 -30.46 3.07 -4.07
CA LEU A 31 -29.55 1.93 -3.91
C LEU A 31 -28.50 1.77 -5.02
N LYS A 32 -28.21 2.85 -5.77
CA LYS A 32 -27.20 2.88 -6.84
C LYS A 32 -26.10 3.86 -6.48
N ILE A 33 -24.84 3.47 -6.77
CA ILE A 33 -23.66 4.32 -6.60
C ILE A 33 -22.95 4.47 -7.94
N GLN A 34 -22.56 5.70 -8.25
CA GLN A 34 -21.76 6.10 -9.40
C GLN A 34 -20.43 6.71 -8.95
N THR A 35 -19.51 6.90 -9.89
CA THR A 35 -18.19 7.50 -9.61
C THR A 35 -18.30 8.89 -8.98
N LYS A 36 -19.29 9.71 -9.37
CA LYS A 36 -19.52 11.05 -8.80
C LYS A 36 -19.86 11.03 -7.32
N ASP A 37 -20.42 9.93 -6.82
CA ASP A 37 -20.91 9.80 -5.44
C ASP A 37 -19.76 9.63 -4.44
N TYR A 38 -18.55 9.34 -4.91
CA TYR A 38 -17.36 9.26 -4.05
C TYR A 38 -17.04 10.58 -3.34
N LYS A 39 -17.61 11.73 -3.76
CA LYS A 39 -17.56 12.97 -2.96
C LYS A 39 -18.19 12.82 -1.56
N ASN A 40 -19.11 11.87 -1.40
CA ASN A 40 -19.79 11.53 -0.16
C ASN A 40 -19.16 10.31 0.54
N ASN A 41 -17.97 9.89 0.11
CA ASN A 41 -17.23 8.78 0.70
C ASN A 41 -16.81 9.10 2.14
N LEU A 42 -17.45 8.44 3.11
CA LEU A 42 -17.12 8.60 4.53
C LEU A 42 -15.73 8.04 4.86
N PHE A 43 -15.23 7.08 4.08
CA PHE A 43 -13.90 6.52 4.28
C PHE A 43 -12.84 7.62 4.13
N ASP A 44 -12.87 8.37 3.03
CA ASP A 44 -11.93 9.47 2.79
C ASP A 44 -12.11 10.60 3.81
N LYS A 45 -13.36 10.90 4.22
CA LYS A 45 -13.66 11.89 5.27
C LYS A 45 -13.02 11.53 6.61
N TYR A 46 -13.07 10.27 7.02
CA TYR A 46 -12.52 9.83 8.31
C TYR A 46 -11.01 9.59 8.30
N THR A 47 -10.43 9.30 7.14
CA THR A 47 -9.02 8.89 7.03
C THR A 47 -8.10 9.97 6.47
N ASP A 48 -8.66 11.10 6.01
CA ASP A 48 -7.90 12.19 5.37
C ASP A 48 -6.95 11.64 4.29
N ASN A 49 -7.52 10.84 3.37
CA ASN A 49 -6.75 10.11 2.38
C ASN A 49 -6.08 11.05 1.36
N PHE A 50 -4.89 10.63 0.91
CA PHE A 50 -4.17 11.22 -0.21
C PHE A 50 -3.93 10.14 -1.28
N ALA A 51 -3.53 10.53 -2.49
CA ALA A 51 -3.15 9.59 -3.53
C ALA A 51 -1.79 9.94 -4.13
N VAL A 52 -1.12 8.92 -4.67
CA VAL A 52 0.17 9.04 -5.36
C VAL A 52 0.07 8.33 -6.70
N ILE A 53 0.55 8.97 -7.76
CA ILE A 53 0.87 8.29 -9.02
C ILE A 53 2.37 8.04 -9.06
N PHE A 54 2.72 6.78 -9.20
CA PHE A 54 4.06 6.33 -9.55
C PHE A 54 4.17 6.23 -11.08
N PRO A 55 5.23 6.78 -11.70
CA PRO A 55 5.44 6.69 -13.13
C PRO A 55 5.77 5.25 -13.53
N TYR A 56 5.43 4.86 -14.76
CA TYR A 56 5.94 3.64 -15.37
C TYR A 56 7.48 3.62 -15.41
N GLY A 57 8.07 2.44 -15.55
CA GLY A 57 9.52 2.25 -15.64
C GLY A 57 10.22 2.09 -14.29
N ILE A 58 9.48 2.05 -13.18
CA ILE A 58 10.04 1.60 -11.89
C ILE A 58 10.32 0.10 -11.98
N GLU A 59 11.50 -0.29 -11.54
CA GLU A 59 11.96 -1.68 -11.52
C GLU A 59 12.20 -2.13 -10.09
N THR A 60 11.82 -3.36 -9.77
CA THR A 60 12.13 -3.97 -8.47
C THR A 60 12.91 -5.25 -8.64
N LYS A 61 13.83 -5.50 -7.70
CA LYS A 61 14.61 -6.72 -7.62
C LYS A 61 14.58 -7.24 -6.19
N SER A 62 14.03 -8.43 -6.02
CA SER A 62 13.89 -9.12 -4.74
C SER A 62 14.68 -10.42 -4.79
N ILE A 63 15.55 -10.68 -3.80
CA ILE A 63 16.25 -11.96 -3.69
C ILE A 63 15.82 -12.65 -2.40
N TYR A 64 15.41 -13.91 -2.52
CA TYR A 64 14.97 -14.76 -1.44
C TYR A 64 15.93 -15.93 -1.22
N SER A 65 16.05 -16.39 0.03
CA SER A 65 16.75 -17.62 0.38
C SER A 65 16.09 -18.34 1.54
N LYS A 66 16.07 -19.68 1.48
CA LYS A 66 15.63 -20.53 2.60
C LYS A 66 16.72 -20.71 3.66
N LEU A 67 17.99 -20.39 3.35
CA LEU A 67 19.15 -20.69 4.20
C LEU A 67 19.69 -19.48 4.97
N LYS A 68 19.38 -18.26 4.53
CA LYS A 68 19.91 -17.02 5.14
C LYS A 68 18.87 -16.32 6.00
N GLU A 69 19.35 -15.58 7.01
CA GLU A 69 18.51 -14.65 7.77
C GLU A 69 18.04 -13.51 6.86
N GLY A 70 16.78 -13.11 7.00
CA GLY A 70 16.19 -12.05 6.17
C GLY A 70 16.46 -10.63 6.66
N ILE A 71 16.34 -9.66 5.76
CA ILE A 71 16.44 -8.22 6.03
C ILE A 71 15.15 -7.60 6.60
N GLY A 72 14.16 -8.45 6.95
CA GLY A 72 12.81 -8.03 7.32
C GLY A 72 11.88 -7.88 6.10
N GLY A 73 10.61 -7.56 6.34
CA GLY A 73 9.69 -7.13 5.28
C GLY A 73 9.09 -8.21 4.38
N GLY A 74 9.45 -9.49 4.48
CA GLY A 74 8.71 -10.53 3.75
C GLY A 74 9.32 -11.91 3.78
N LYS A 75 8.53 -12.89 4.21
CA LYS A 75 8.77 -14.31 3.98
C LYS A 75 7.72 -14.79 2.99
N ASN A 76 8.15 -15.48 1.94
CA ASN A 76 7.25 -16.10 0.98
C ASN A 76 7.65 -17.58 0.77
N GLN A 77 7.05 -18.22 -0.24
CA GLN A 77 7.35 -19.61 -0.58
C GLN A 77 8.82 -19.87 -0.95
N TYR A 78 9.55 -18.84 -1.35
CA TYR A 78 10.97 -18.90 -1.70
C TYR A 78 11.91 -18.65 -0.51
N GLY A 79 11.36 -18.41 0.69
CA GLY A 79 12.12 -18.21 1.92
C GLY A 79 12.13 -16.77 2.40
N ASN A 80 13.22 -16.38 3.05
CA ASN A 80 13.41 -15.05 3.62
C ASN A 80 13.89 -14.07 2.54
N LEU A 81 13.34 -12.86 2.50
CA LEU A 81 13.89 -11.77 1.69
C LEU A 81 15.25 -11.37 2.25
N ILE A 82 16.30 -11.42 1.43
CA ILE A 82 17.68 -11.10 1.82
C ILE A 82 18.25 -9.89 1.08
N TYR A 83 17.60 -9.49 -0.02
CA TYR A 83 17.96 -8.30 -0.79
C TYR A 83 16.70 -7.73 -1.40
N TRP A 84 16.57 -6.41 -1.35
CA TRP A 84 15.54 -5.70 -2.08
C TRP A 84 16.07 -4.40 -2.64
N GLU A 85 15.73 -4.12 -3.89
CA GLU A 85 16.11 -2.90 -4.59
C GLU A 85 14.95 -2.38 -5.43
N ILE A 86 14.85 -1.05 -5.46
CA ILE A 86 14.01 -0.32 -6.41
C ILE A 86 14.89 0.59 -7.25
N LYS A 87 14.68 0.56 -8.56
CA LYS A 87 15.34 1.46 -9.52
C LYS A 87 14.33 2.28 -10.31
N TYR A 88 14.76 3.44 -10.74
CA TYR A 88 14.07 4.26 -11.73
C TYR A 88 15.10 4.91 -12.65
N LYS A 89 15.01 4.66 -13.96
CA LYS A 89 15.98 5.13 -14.96
C LYS A 89 17.43 4.83 -14.55
N ASP A 90 17.70 3.56 -14.22
CA ASP A 90 19.01 3.03 -13.77
C ASP A 90 19.56 3.60 -12.46
N LYS A 91 18.85 4.54 -11.80
CA LYS A 91 19.21 5.03 -10.47
C LYS A 91 18.54 4.17 -9.40
N SER A 92 19.34 3.63 -8.49
CA SER A 92 18.83 2.94 -7.31
C SER A 92 18.21 3.94 -6.34
N VAL A 93 16.92 3.77 -6.06
CA VAL A 93 16.10 4.63 -5.19
C VAL A 93 16.14 4.11 -3.76
N VAL A 94 16.04 2.78 -3.63
CA VAL A 94 16.08 2.06 -2.37
C VAL A 94 16.96 0.84 -2.55
N ILE A 95 17.91 0.64 -1.65
CA ILE A 95 18.70 -0.59 -1.55
C ILE A 95 18.65 -1.03 -0.09
N ASN A 96 17.98 -2.15 0.17
CA ASN A 96 18.00 -2.78 1.47
C ASN A 96 18.98 -3.96 1.43
N LYS A 97 20.22 -3.69 1.86
CA LYS A 97 21.28 -4.69 2.06
C LYS A 97 21.58 -4.93 3.55
N GLU A 98 21.29 -3.96 4.42
CA GLU A 98 21.63 -4.01 5.85
C GLU A 98 20.50 -3.43 6.73
N LYS A 99 20.34 -4.00 7.93
CA LYS A 99 19.16 -3.89 8.83
C LYS A 99 18.73 -2.47 9.28
N ARG A 100 19.31 -1.33 8.86
CA ARG A 100 19.12 -0.06 9.61
C ARG A 100 18.95 1.24 8.84
N ASN A 101 19.51 1.44 7.65
CA ASN A 101 19.39 2.75 7.00
C ASN A 101 18.17 2.81 6.05
N LYS A 102 17.23 3.70 6.38
CA LYS A 102 15.97 4.00 5.63
C LYS A 102 14.88 2.92 5.68
N LEU A 103 14.70 2.24 6.81
CA LEU A 103 13.61 1.27 7.00
C LEU A 103 12.20 1.84 6.67
N ILE A 104 11.96 3.13 6.93
CA ILE A 104 10.69 3.77 6.59
C ILE A 104 10.48 3.93 5.08
N TRP A 105 11.54 4.18 4.30
CA TRP A 105 11.46 4.25 2.83
C TRP A 105 11.06 2.91 2.25
N ASN A 106 11.58 1.82 2.84
CA ASN A 106 11.19 0.47 2.48
C ASN A 106 9.67 0.33 2.62
N PHE A 107 9.12 0.56 3.81
CA PHE A 107 7.68 0.38 3.99
C PHE A 107 6.81 1.30 3.12
N VAL A 108 7.26 2.51 2.83
CA VAL A 108 6.54 3.44 1.95
C VAL A 108 6.56 2.98 0.49
N MET A 109 7.62 2.30 0.04
CA MET A 109 7.74 1.83 -1.34
C MET A 109 7.19 0.42 -1.57
N TRP A 110 6.98 -0.34 -0.49
CA TRP A 110 6.47 -1.70 -0.51
C TRP A 110 5.09 -1.89 -1.20
N PRO A 111 4.14 -0.92 -1.18
CA PRO A 111 2.92 -1.00 -1.98
C PRO A 111 3.18 -1.21 -3.49
N ILE A 112 4.32 -0.77 -4.00
CA ILE A 112 4.72 -1.00 -5.41
C ILE A 112 5.02 -2.48 -5.62
N GLU A 113 5.79 -3.10 -4.73
CA GLU A 113 6.10 -4.54 -4.79
C GLU A 113 4.82 -5.38 -4.68
N ASP A 114 3.94 -5.05 -3.72
CA ASP A 114 2.64 -5.70 -3.53
C ASP A 114 1.78 -5.64 -4.80
N HIS A 115 1.89 -4.58 -5.59
CA HIS A 115 1.19 -4.44 -6.86
C HIS A 115 1.88 -5.20 -8.01
N LEU A 116 3.21 -5.10 -8.11
CA LEU A 116 3.99 -5.69 -9.20
C LEU A 116 4.01 -7.23 -9.17
N LEU A 117 3.94 -7.83 -7.99
CA LEU A 117 3.83 -9.29 -7.83
C LEU A 117 2.55 -9.88 -8.47
N LEU A 118 1.58 -9.05 -8.86
CA LEU A 118 0.33 -9.49 -9.49
C LEU A 118 0.37 -9.45 -11.03
N ASP A 119 1.24 -8.63 -11.64
CA ASP A 119 1.09 -8.20 -13.04
C ASP A 119 2.06 -8.86 -14.03
N SER A 120 3.22 -9.35 -13.59
CA SER A 120 4.11 -10.30 -14.30
C SER A 120 5.51 -10.24 -13.68
N SER A 121 5.97 -11.34 -13.09
CA SER A 121 7.30 -11.41 -12.47
C SER A 121 8.24 -12.32 -13.26
N ASN A 122 9.46 -11.85 -13.52
CA ASN A 122 10.52 -12.73 -13.99
C ASN A 122 11.16 -13.41 -12.79
N ILE A 123 10.96 -14.72 -12.67
CA ILE A 123 11.47 -15.52 -11.56
C ILE A 123 12.63 -16.36 -12.07
N THR A 124 13.80 -16.18 -11.47
CA THR A 124 15.01 -16.95 -11.78
C THR A 124 15.49 -17.67 -10.52
N HIS A 125 15.77 -18.96 -10.65
CA HIS A 125 16.37 -19.76 -9.58
C HIS A 125 17.88 -19.88 -9.82
N ARG A 126 18.69 -19.56 -8.80
CA ARG A 126 20.16 -19.71 -8.83
C ARG A 126 20.65 -20.31 -7.52
N CYS A 127 21.05 -21.58 -7.56
CA CYS A 127 21.49 -22.33 -6.39
C CYS A 127 20.46 -22.22 -5.25
N ASN A 128 20.85 -21.63 -4.11
CA ASN A 128 20.01 -21.45 -2.92
C ASN A 128 19.23 -20.12 -2.89
N TYR A 129 19.12 -19.44 -4.04
CA TYR A 129 18.48 -18.15 -4.18
C TYR A 129 17.38 -18.17 -5.24
N THR A 130 16.32 -17.42 -4.97
CA THR A 130 15.31 -17.04 -5.96
C THR A 130 15.38 -15.54 -6.17
N ILE A 131 15.57 -15.13 -7.42
CA ILE A 131 15.60 -13.74 -7.85
C ILE A 131 14.26 -13.45 -8.52
N ILE A 132 13.58 -12.41 -8.08
CA ILE A 132 12.33 -11.92 -8.68
C ILE A 132 12.61 -10.50 -9.17
N GLU A 133 12.39 -10.28 -10.47
CA GLU A 133 12.56 -8.99 -11.11
C GLU A 133 11.23 -8.56 -11.73
N ASN A 134 10.82 -7.32 -11.42
CA ASN A 134 9.57 -6.74 -11.91
C ASN A 134 9.82 -5.37 -12.52
N LYS A 135 8.95 -4.98 -13.47
CA LYS A 135 8.95 -3.65 -14.05
C LYS A 135 7.53 -3.12 -14.19
N LEU A 136 7.32 -1.92 -13.71
CA LEU A 136 6.05 -1.24 -13.80
C LEU A 136 5.79 -0.78 -15.25
N LYS A 137 4.86 -1.44 -15.94
CA LYS A 137 4.57 -1.19 -17.36
C LYS A 137 3.67 0.03 -17.60
N LYS A 138 2.92 0.47 -16.60
CA LYS A 138 1.97 1.60 -16.68
C LYS A 138 2.01 2.41 -15.39
N ASN A 139 1.56 3.66 -15.43
CA ASN A 139 1.47 4.48 -14.22
C ASN A 139 0.62 3.78 -13.15
N LEU A 140 1.15 3.71 -11.93
CA LEU A 140 0.50 3.07 -10.80
C LEU A 140 -0.13 4.12 -9.90
N PHE A 141 -1.44 4.03 -9.74
CA PHE A 141 -2.20 4.84 -8.79
C PHE A 141 -2.27 4.12 -7.43
N VAL A 142 -1.75 4.75 -6.37
CA VAL A 142 -1.76 4.22 -5.00
C VAL A 142 -2.50 5.18 -4.08
N ASN A 143 -3.54 4.69 -3.43
CA ASN A 143 -4.26 5.43 -2.39
C ASN A 143 -3.53 5.28 -1.03
N SER A 144 -3.57 6.32 -0.20
CA SER A 144 -2.85 6.42 1.07
C SER A 144 -3.05 5.23 2.00
N TYR A 145 -4.26 4.66 2.07
CA TYR A 145 -4.54 3.49 2.90
C TYR A 145 -3.67 2.28 2.56
N LEU A 146 -3.20 2.14 1.31
CA LEU A 146 -2.32 1.04 0.91
C LEU A 146 -0.93 1.14 1.55
N PHE A 147 -0.42 2.35 1.75
CA PHE A 147 0.85 2.55 2.46
C PHE A 147 0.73 2.08 3.91
N PHE A 148 -0.35 2.46 4.60
CA PHE A 148 -0.61 2.02 5.98
C PHE A 148 -0.81 0.51 6.07
N LEU A 149 -1.61 -0.07 5.18
CA LEU A 149 -1.83 -1.52 5.14
C LEU A 149 -0.52 -2.28 4.88
N SER A 150 0.32 -1.76 4.00
CA SER A 150 1.62 -2.37 3.72
C SER A 150 2.53 -2.31 4.94
N ILE A 151 2.68 -1.15 5.59
CA ILE A 151 3.42 -1.04 6.86
C ILE A 151 2.89 -2.05 7.88
N ILE A 152 1.58 -2.14 8.07
CA ILE A 152 0.93 -3.06 9.00
C ILE A 152 1.30 -4.53 8.68
N ARG A 153 1.25 -4.92 7.39
CA ARG A 153 1.61 -6.27 6.94
C ARG A 153 3.08 -6.61 7.20
N HIS A 154 3.97 -5.64 7.05
CA HIS A 154 5.42 -5.87 7.08
C HIS A 154 6.08 -5.54 8.44
N THR A 155 5.35 -4.96 9.39
CA THR A 155 5.83 -4.66 10.76
C THR A 155 5.31 -5.63 11.83
N ALA A 156 4.32 -6.46 11.52
CA ALA A 156 3.76 -7.42 12.46
C ALA A 156 4.74 -8.56 12.80
N ARG A 157 5.22 -8.57 14.04
CA ARG A 157 6.38 -9.37 14.50
C ARG A 157 6.08 -10.79 15.00
N LYS A 158 4.84 -11.24 15.14
CA LYS A 158 4.57 -12.56 15.76
C LYS A 158 4.15 -13.64 14.76
N LYS A 159 5.03 -14.64 14.64
CA LYS A 159 4.81 -16.00 14.12
C LYS A 159 4.26 -16.10 12.69
N ASN A 160 5.07 -15.83 11.67
CA ASN A 160 4.90 -16.32 10.27
C ASN A 160 3.50 -16.19 9.61
N CYS A 161 2.54 -15.50 10.20
CA CYS A 161 1.19 -15.36 9.68
C CYS A 161 1.09 -14.09 8.85
N ARG A 162 0.51 -14.20 7.66
CA ARG A 162 0.09 -13.03 6.90
C ARG A 162 -0.85 -12.21 7.76
N PHE A 163 -0.49 -10.95 7.99
CA PHE A 163 -1.28 -10.07 8.83
C PHE A 163 -2.56 -9.67 8.10
N ASN A 164 -3.71 -9.92 8.73
CA ASN A 164 -5.03 -9.52 8.24
C ASN A 164 -5.70 -8.58 9.25
N ALA A 165 -6.87 -8.03 8.91
CA ALA A 165 -7.57 -7.08 9.78
C ALA A 165 -7.84 -7.67 11.18
N SER A 166 -8.19 -8.96 11.26
CA SER A 166 -8.46 -9.63 12.53
C SER A 166 -7.22 -9.75 13.40
N SER A 167 -6.07 -10.12 12.83
CA SER A 167 -4.80 -10.18 13.58
C SER A 167 -4.33 -8.80 14.03
N PHE A 168 -4.56 -7.76 13.21
CA PHE A 168 -4.28 -6.37 13.58
C PHE A 168 -5.09 -5.92 14.79
N LEU A 169 -6.41 -6.12 14.75
CA LEU A 169 -7.29 -5.73 15.85
C LEU A 169 -6.95 -6.49 17.13
N LYS A 170 -6.60 -7.77 17.02
CA LYS A 170 -6.12 -8.55 18.17
C LYS A 170 -4.84 -7.96 18.75
N GLN A 171 -3.88 -7.59 17.89
CA GLN A 171 -2.63 -6.98 18.34
C GLN A 171 -2.83 -5.60 18.97
N LEU A 172 -3.75 -4.78 18.47
CA LEU A 172 -4.11 -3.50 19.10
C LEU A 172 -4.74 -3.69 20.49
N LYS A 173 -5.51 -4.77 20.70
CA LYS A 173 -6.06 -5.11 22.02
C LYS A 173 -4.96 -5.54 23.01
N GLU A 174 -3.98 -6.31 22.53
CA GLU A 174 -2.88 -6.85 23.34
C GLU A 174 -1.78 -5.80 23.64
N ASP A 175 -1.51 -4.88 22.71
CA ASP A 175 -0.49 -3.84 22.83
C ASP A 175 -1.08 -2.49 22.37
N LYS A 176 -1.60 -1.71 23.33
CA LYS A 176 -2.17 -0.38 23.06
C LYS A 176 -1.14 0.59 22.44
N ASN A 177 0.16 0.35 22.65
CA ASN A 177 1.23 1.16 22.07
C ASN A 177 1.58 0.75 20.63
N TYR A 178 1.00 -0.33 20.12
CA TYR A 178 1.25 -0.80 18.75
C TYR A 178 0.88 0.26 17.70
N LEU A 179 -0.18 1.03 17.93
CA LEU A 179 -0.59 2.12 17.05
C LEU A 179 0.49 3.21 16.91
N HIS A 180 1.23 3.50 18.00
CA HIS A 180 2.32 4.48 17.98
C HIS A 180 3.54 4.02 17.15
N ARG A 181 3.63 2.73 16.81
CA ARG A 181 4.67 2.19 15.92
C ARG A 181 4.32 2.33 14.44
N ILE A 182 3.06 2.69 14.12
CA ILE A 182 2.65 2.97 12.75
C ILE A 182 2.99 4.43 12.43
N PRO A 183 3.79 4.68 11.37
CA PRO A 183 4.12 6.03 10.91
C PRO A 183 2.86 6.86 10.65
N LYS A 184 2.88 8.10 11.10
CA LYS A 184 1.83 9.08 10.79
C LYS A 184 1.83 9.44 9.30
N LYS A 185 0.69 9.92 8.80
CA LYS A 185 0.54 10.46 7.43
C LYS A 185 1.67 11.45 7.07
N SER A 186 2.04 12.34 7.99
CA SER A 186 3.12 13.32 7.78
C SER A 186 4.47 12.68 7.47
N ILE A 187 4.80 11.57 8.13
CA ILE A 187 6.05 10.82 7.90
C ILE A 187 6.04 10.18 6.51
N ILE A 188 4.92 9.56 6.13
CA ILE A 188 4.77 8.96 4.79
C ILE A 188 4.90 10.03 3.70
N LEU A 189 4.23 11.17 3.86
CA LEU A 189 4.32 12.28 2.92
C LEU A 189 5.74 12.87 2.84
N SER A 190 6.46 12.97 3.96
CA SER A 190 7.86 13.40 3.97
C SER A 190 8.72 12.48 3.11
N VAL A 191 8.60 11.17 3.32
CA VAL A 191 9.36 10.16 2.56
C VAL A 191 9.01 10.21 1.07
N LEU A 192 7.72 10.36 0.73
CA LEU A 192 7.29 10.51 -0.66
C LEU A 192 7.86 11.78 -1.30
N ASN A 193 7.94 12.89 -0.56
CA ASN A 193 8.58 14.12 -1.05
C ASN A 193 10.08 13.92 -1.27
N ASP A 194 10.78 13.22 -0.39
CA ASP A 194 12.20 12.90 -0.58
C ASP A 194 12.40 12.04 -1.84
N ILE A 195 11.56 11.01 -2.02
CA ILE A 195 11.59 10.13 -3.19
C ILE A 195 11.26 10.90 -4.47
N LYS A 196 10.46 11.96 -4.39
CA LYS A 196 10.08 12.80 -5.54
C LYS A 196 11.29 13.40 -6.27
N SER A 197 12.40 13.60 -5.55
CA SER A 197 13.67 14.08 -6.14
C SER A 197 14.33 13.05 -7.08
N ILE A 198 13.97 11.77 -6.96
CA ILE A 198 14.54 10.65 -7.72
C ILE A 198 13.52 10.10 -8.72
N ILE A 199 12.27 9.93 -8.28
CA ILE A 199 11.14 9.45 -9.07
C ILE A 199 10.14 10.60 -9.20
N PRO A 200 9.67 10.98 -10.40
CA PRO A 200 8.72 12.07 -10.58
C PRO A 200 7.30 11.66 -10.14
N LEU A 201 7.09 11.59 -8.81
CA LEU A 201 5.80 11.25 -8.20
C LEU A 201 4.81 12.42 -8.32
N ILE A 202 3.55 12.10 -8.60
CA ILE A 202 2.44 13.06 -8.49
C ILE A 202 1.67 12.74 -7.21
N ILE A 203 1.66 13.67 -6.26
CA ILE A 203 1.00 13.50 -4.96
C ILE A 203 -0.23 14.41 -4.90
N PHE A 204 -1.40 13.81 -4.78
CA PHE A 204 -2.66 14.51 -4.58
C PHE A 204 -3.01 14.50 -3.10
N LYS A 205 -2.98 15.67 -2.47
CA LYS A 205 -3.36 15.84 -1.06
C LYS A 205 -4.87 15.79 -0.83
N THR A 206 -5.66 15.89 -1.90
CA THR A 206 -7.12 15.83 -1.88
C THR A 206 -7.64 14.38 -2.00
N PRO A 207 -8.84 14.11 -1.47
CA PRO A 207 -9.49 12.82 -1.57
C PRO A 207 -9.48 12.27 -3.01
N PRO A 208 -9.04 11.02 -3.20
CA PRO A 208 -8.95 10.38 -4.51
C PRO A 208 -10.28 10.36 -5.30
N ALA A 209 -11.39 10.36 -4.55
CA ALA A 209 -12.75 10.61 -5.02
C ALA A 209 -12.90 11.81 -5.97
N LEU A 210 -12.25 12.93 -5.65
CA LEU A 210 -12.34 14.18 -6.43
C LEU A 210 -11.52 14.09 -7.72
N LEU A 211 -10.45 13.30 -7.71
CA LEU A 211 -9.61 13.08 -8.88
C LEU A 211 -10.35 12.28 -9.96
N MET A 212 -11.17 11.29 -9.55
CA MET A 212 -11.94 10.47 -10.48
C MET A 212 -12.89 11.26 -11.39
N GLN A 213 -13.26 12.48 -11.00
CA GLN A 213 -14.10 13.36 -11.82
C GLN A 213 -13.28 14.10 -12.91
N GLY A 214 -11.98 14.31 -12.70
CA GLY A 214 -11.08 15.00 -13.64
C GLY A 214 -10.21 14.08 -14.52
N PHE A 215 -10.04 12.81 -14.14
CA PHE A 215 -9.14 11.86 -14.84
C PHE A 215 -9.56 11.47 -16.26
N ARG A 216 -10.74 11.87 -16.75
CA ARG A 216 -11.13 11.66 -18.16
C ARG A 216 -10.32 12.50 -19.15
N LYS A 217 -9.46 13.42 -18.70
CA LYS A 217 -8.67 14.33 -19.57
C LYS A 217 -7.15 14.15 -19.53
N ILE A 218 -6.58 13.26 -18.71
CA ILE A 218 -5.12 13.21 -18.43
C ILE A 218 -4.49 11.82 -18.65
N ILE A 219 -5.23 10.86 -19.24
CA ILE A 219 -4.67 9.58 -19.70
C ILE A 219 -4.92 9.44 -21.19
#